data_AF-A0A7C6VUR5-F1
#
_entry.id   AF-A0A7C6VUR5-F1
#
_cell.length_a   1.000
_cell.length_b   1.000
_cell.length_c   1.000
_cell.angle_alpha   90.00
_cell.angle_beta   90.00
_cell.angle_gamma   90.00
#
_symmetry.space_group_name_H-M   'P 1'
#
loop_
_entity.id
_entity.type
_entity.pdbx_description
1 polymer ?
#
loop_
_entity_poly.entity_id
_entity_poly.type
_entity_poly.pdbx_seq_one_letter_code
_entity_poly.pdbx_strand_id
1 'polypeptide(L)'
;MKLSKTAAILVVFWLLAAASGAQAAEFSRTFLLEAGARYEVSVRIKTALQDAPTLAAVYIQNEHGQYLRSTQLSRSLAGPNEWQHISTIVTAPPGATHATVVFSAPEGVEMEWDEFNIRRVQLDLADEVLIEQGLVYTGLIVDARGLGLQRGMSPRIYSESGQLVYAGVAVAYEFLQEAGIASYGQDLTPELLKRIQPKGTVKVSPLVVRALEVTGSPETNVVISDDDAQAILDALDVYDFLAQYSVVFLVD
;
A
#
# COMPACT_ATOMS: atom_id res chain seq x y z
N MET A 1 1.62 -71.32 1.33
CA MET A 1 1.01 -70.01 1.00
C MET A 1 1.82 -68.93 1.70
N LYS A 2 2.41 -68.02 0.93
CA LYS A 2 3.40 -67.02 1.36
C LYS A 2 2.69 -65.73 1.81
N LEU A 3 3.09 -65.19 2.96
CA LEU A 3 2.74 -63.82 3.38
C LEU A 3 3.59 -62.82 2.58
N SER A 4 2.96 -61.85 1.91
CA SER A 4 3.66 -60.81 1.15
C SER A 4 3.87 -59.55 1.99
N LYS A 5 5.08 -59.00 1.83
CA LYS A 5 5.67 -57.91 2.60
C LYS A 5 5.15 -56.53 2.18
N THR A 6 5.17 -55.66 3.18
CA THR A 6 5.15 -54.19 3.26
C THR A 6 5.61 -53.36 2.06
N ALA A 7 4.96 -52.19 2.01
CA ALA A 7 5.13 -50.99 1.18
C ALA A 7 6.56 -50.55 0.81
N ALA A 8 6.68 -49.90 -0.35
CA ALA A 8 7.76 -48.98 -0.68
C ALA A 8 7.19 -47.82 -1.53
N ILE A 9 7.10 -46.63 -0.92
CA ILE A 9 6.84 -45.36 -1.61
C ILE A 9 8.20 -44.79 -2.02
N LEU A 10 8.36 -44.54 -3.31
CA LEU A 10 9.57 -43.96 -3.89
C LEU A 10 9.57 -42.45 -3.64
N VAL A 11 10.47 -41.96 -2.78
CA VAL A 11 10.76 -40.53 -2.62
C VAL A 11 12.03 -40.24 -3.40
N VAL A 12 11.93 -39.44 -4.46
CA VAL A 12 13.08 -38.96 -5.24
C VAL A 12 13.69 -37.79 -4.48
N PHE A 13 14.90 -37.99 -3.94
CA PHE A 13 15.77 -36.95 -3.43
C PHE A 13 16.41 -36.20 -4.59
N TRP A 14 16.22 -34.90 -4.69
CA TRP A 14 17.09 -34.04 -5.50
C TRP A 14 18.28 -33.57 -4.66
N LEU A 15 19.49 -33.84 -5.15
CA LEU A 15 20.76 -33.44 -4.58
C LEU A 15 20.90 -31.90 -4.57
N LEU A 16 21.20 -31.33 -3.40
CA LEU A 16 21.79 -29.99 -3.31
C LEU A 16 23.25 -30.05 -3.76
N ALA A 17 23.59 -29.31 -4.80
CA ALA A 17 24.96 -28.88 -5.06
C ALA A 17 25.29 -27.72 -4.11
N ALA A 18 26.32 -27.90 -3.28
CA ALA A 18 26.82 -26.86 -2.38
C ALA A 18 27.58 -25.78 -3.18
N ALA A 19 27.08 -24.55 -3.15
CA ALA A 19 27.85 -23.35 -3.46
C ALA A 19 28.00 -22.55 -2.16
N SER A 20 29.25 -22.37 -1.71
CA SER A 20 29.60 -21.52 -0.58
C SER A 20 29.53 -20.05 -0.98
N GLY A 21 28.54 -19.34 -0.47
CA GLY A 21 28.45 -17.88 -0.47
C GLY A 21 27.81 -17.44 0.85
N ALA A 22 28.28 -16.35 1.45
CA ALA A 22 27.71 -15.82 2.68
C ALA A 22 26.21 -15.57 2.47
N GLN A 23 25.37 -16.29 3.22
CA GLN A 23 23.93 -16.28 3.01
C GLN A 23 23.38 -14.93 3.50
N ALA A 24 22.73 -14.18 2.60
CA ALA A 24 21.95 -13.00 2.98
C ALA A 24 20.94 -13.38 4.07
N ALA A 25 20.72 -12.50 5.05
CA ALA A 25 19.73 -12.75 6.08
C ALA A 25 18.33 -12.72 5.43
N GLU A 26 17.75 -13.90 5.22
CA GLU A 26 16.48 -14.07 4.53
C GLU A 26 15.48 -14.81 5.43
N PHE A 27 14.28 -14.24 5.56
CA PHE A 27 13.11 -14.92 6.07
C PHE A 27 12.16 -15.19 4.91
N SER A 28 11.68 -16.43 4.80
CA SER A 28 10.70 -16.82 3.78
C SER A 28 9.59 -17.69 4.37
N ARG A 29 8.34 -17.40 3.98
CA ARG A 29 7.14 -18.16 4.35
C ARG A 29 6.09 -18.15 3.24
N THR A 30 5.43 -19.28 3.06
CA THR A 30 4.35 -19.45 2.07
C THR A 30 3.00 -19.65 2.75
N PHE A 31 1.96 -19.02 2.20
CA PHE A 31 0.59 -19.04 2.72
C PHE A 31 -0.42 -19.28 1.60
N LEU A 32 -1.57 -19.86 1.97
CA LEU A 32 -2.71 -19.97 1.08
C LEU A 32 -3.43 -18.62 0.98
N LEU A 33 -3.87 -18.30 -0.23
CA LEU A 33 -4.65 -17.11 -0.54
C LEU A 33 -5.95 -17.49 -1.25
N GLU A 34 -6.95 -16.64 -1.10
CA GLU A 34 -8.15 -16.64 -1.92
C GLU A 34 -8.02 -15.59 -3.01
N ALA A 35 -8.22 -15.99 -4.26
CA ALA A 35 -8.21 -15.06 -5.39
C ALA A 35 -9.21 -13.91 -5.17
N GLY A 36 -8.79 -12.68 -5.48
CA GLY A 36 -9.58 -11.46 -5.28
C GLY A 36 -9.55 -10.91 -3.85
N ALA A 37 -9.13 -11.67 -2.85
CA ALA A 37 -8.97 -11.16 -1.49
C ALA A 37 -7.71 -10.30 -1.35
N ARG A 38 -7.77 -9.31 -0.46
CA ARG A 38 -6.62 -8.51 -0.05
C ARG A 38 -6.06 -9.07 1.24
N TYR A 39 -4.75 -8.95 1.42
CA TYR A 39 -4.04 -9.41 2.59
C TYR A 39 -3.05 -8.35 3.03
N GLU A 40 -2.98 -8.13 4.33
CA GLU A 40 -1.88 -7.39 4.93
C GLU A 40 -0.86 -8.42 5.38
N VAL A 41 0.37 -8.18 4.94
CA VAL A 41 1.54 -8.90 5.34
C VAL A 41 2.34 -7.97 6.23
N SER A 42 2.57 -8.38 7.48
CA SER A 42 3.34 -7.58 8.43
C SER A 42 4.36 -8.40 9.19
N VAL A 43 5.41 -7.72 9.66
CA VAL A 43 6.51 -8.31 10.43
C VAL A 43 7.19 -7.23 11.25
N ARG A 44 7.77 -7.59 12.39
CA ARG A 44 8.72 -6.73 13.10
C ARG A 44 10.14 -7.12 12.70
N ILE A 45 10.95 -6.16 12.29
CA ILE A 45 12.35 -6.36 11.90
C ILE A 45 13.25 -5.50 12.79
N LYS A 46 14.42 -6.02 13.15
CA LYS A 46 15.48 -5.30 13.84
C LYS A 46 16.82 -5.65 13.19
N THR A 47 17.63 -4.64 12.91
CA THR A 47 19.00 -4.81 12.37
C THR A 47 19.98 -3.97 13.19
N ALA A 48 21.25 -4.34 13.23
CA ALA A 48 22.28 -3.56 13.94
C ALA A 48 22.78 -2.34 13.15
N LEU A 49 22.43 -2.23 11.87
CA LEU A 49 22.92 -1.19 10.96
C LEU A 49 21.87 -0.09 10.81
N GLN A 50 22.31 1.16 10.98
CA GLN A 50 21.48 2.34 10.73
C GLN A 50 21.13 2.45 9.23
N ASP A 51 19.87 2.78 8.91
CA ASP A 51 19.37 2.94 7.54
C ASP A 51 19.59 1.70 6.65
N ALA A 52 19.69 0.51 7.24
CA ALA A 52 19.86 -0.73 6.50
C ALA A 52 18.71 -0.90 5.49
N PRO A 53 19.00 -1.01 4.18
CA PRO A 53 17.93 -1.23 3.21
C PRO A 53 17.41 -2.65 3.42
N THR A 54 16.13 -2.79 3.72
CA THR A 54 15.46 -4.09 3.82
C THR A 54 14.47 -4.23 2.67
N LEU A 55 14.47 -5.41 2.05
CA LEU A 55 13.56 -5.74 0.96
C LEU A 55 12.49 -6.70 1.48
N ALA A 56 11.24 -6.27 1.41
CA ALA A 56 10.08 -7.14 1.54
C ALA A 56 9.55 -7.45 0.15
N ALA A 57 9.52 -8.72 -0.23
CA ALA A 57 8.97 -9.18 -1.50
C ALA A 57 7.83 -10.17 -1.23
N VAL A 58 6.70 -9.99 -1.90
CA VAL A 58 5.59 -10.94 -1.88
C VAL A 58 5.40 -11.50 -3.27
N TYR A 59 5.68 -12.79 -3.45
CA TYR A 59 5.53 -13.52 -4.71
C TYR A 59 4.23 -14.30 -4.70
N ILE A 60 3.33 -14.02 -5.64
CA ILE A 60 2.02 -14.67 -5.74
C ILE A 60 2.02 -15.69 -6.87
N GLN A 61 1.50 -16.88 -6.60
CA GLN A 61 1.51 -18.03 -7.49
C GLN A 61 0.12 -18.68 -7.58
N ASN A 62 -0.13 -19.42 -8.67
CA ASN A 62 -1.29 -20.29 -8.80
C ASN A 62 -1.01 -21.71 -8.26
N GLU A 63 -1.99 -22.62 -8.37
CA GLU A 63 -1.89 -24.00 -7.89
C GLU A 63 -0.81 -24.83 -8.60
N HIS A 64 -0.43 -24.43 -9.82
CA HIS A 64 0.62 -25.08 -10.60
C HIS A 64 2.02 -24.51 -10.30
N GLY A 65 2.15 -23.60 -9.32
CA GLY A 65 3.40 -22.91 -9.01
C GLY A 65 3.80 -21.87 -10.06
N GLN A 66 2.92 -21.56 -11.03
CA GLN A 66 3.17 -20.50 -11.99
C GLN A 66 3.08 -19.16 -11.27
N TYR A 67 4.11 -18.36 -11.47
CA TYR A 67 4.21 -17.02 -10.94
C TYR A 67 3.23 -16.06 -11.62
N LEU A 68 2.44 -15.34 -10.82
CA LEU A 68 1.41 -14.42 -11.27
C LEU A 68 1.77 -12.94 -11.03
N ARG A 69 2.39 -12.61 -9.88
CA ARG A 69 2.72 -11.22 -9.50
C ARG A 69 3.77 -11.14 -8.40
N SER A 70 4.54 -10.04 -8.35
CA SER A 70 5.28 -9.61 -7.16
C SER A 70 4.89 -8.21 -6.73
N THR A 71 4.92 -7.99 -5.42
CA THR A 71 5.11 -6.67 -4.84
C THR A 71 6.47 -6.66 -4.14
N GLN A 72 7.28 -5.62 -4.37
CA GLN A 72 8.54 -5.41 -3.67
C GLN A 72 8.48 -4.05 -2.99
N LEU A 73 8.73 -4.04 -1.68
CA LEU A 73 8.86 -2.86 -0.85
C LEU A 73 10.31 -2.81 -0.36
N SER A 74 11.00 -1.72 -0.68
CA SER A 74 12.31 -1.41 -0.10
C SER A 74 12.10 -0.34 0.96
N ARG A 75 12.43 -0.63 2.22
CA ARG A 75 12.42 0.36 3.31
C ARG A 75 13.77 0.38 4.01
N SER A 76 14.28 1.58 4.23
CA SER A 76 15.39 1.80 5.17
C SER A 76 14.83 1.81 6.58
N LEU A 77 15.45 1.05 7.47
CA LEU A 77 15.06 1.03 8.88
C LEU A 77 15.55 2.30 9.58
N ALA A 78 14.67 2.99 10.29
CA ALA A 78 14.90 4.30 10.91
C ALA A 78 16.04 4.35 11.98
N GLY A 79 16.52 3.21 12.47
CA GLY A 79 17.49 3.20 13.57
C GLY A 79 18.07 1.80 13.85
N PRO A 80 19.34 1.71 14.30
CA PRO A 80 19.98 0.45 14.64
C PRO A 80 19.45 -0.12 15.96
N ASN A 81 19.32 -1.44 16.01
CA ASN A 81 18.89 -2.24 17.16
C ASN A 81 17.48 -1.93 17.71
N GLU A 82 16.65 -1.28 16.91
CA GLU A 82 15.24 -1.01 17.25
C GLU A 82 14.32 -1.93 16.46
N TRP A 83 13.28 -2.45 17.13
CA TRP A 83 12.23 -3.22 16.47
C TRP A 83 11.32 -2.29 15.69
N GLN A 84 11.22 -2.53 14.39
CA GLN A 84 10.40 -1.73 13.48
C GLN A 84 9.33 -2.60 12.84
N HIS A 85 8.10 -2.11 12.87
CA HIS A 85 6.99 -2.78 12.23
C HIS A 85 6.97 -2.41 10.75
N ILE A 86 7.06 -3.41 9.89
CA ILE A 86 6.94 -3.28 8.44
C ILE A 86 5.66 -4.00 8.03
N SER A 87 4.82 -3.31 7.27
CA SER A 87 3.63 -3.90 6.67
C SER A 87 3.51 -3.52 5.20
N THR A 88 2.83 -4.38 4.43
CA THR A 88 2.43 -4.11 3.05
C THR A 88 1.12 -4.83 2.77
N ILE A 89 0.27 -4.22 1.94
CA ILE A 89 -0.96 -4.85 1.49
C ILE A 89 -0.76 -5.42 0.08
N VAL A 90 -1.25 -6.64 -0.12
CA VAL A 90 -1.22 -7.34 -1.41
C VAL A 90 -2.61 -7.81 -1.79
N THR A 91 -2.92 -7.73 -3.08
CA THR A 91 -4.17 -8.23 -3.64
C THR A 91 -3.89 -9.51 -4.43
N ALA A 92 -4.59 -10.59 -4.11
CA ALA A 92 -4.49 -11.85 -4.83
C ALA A 92 -5.13 -11.71 -6.23
N PRO A 93 -4.37 -11.79 -7.34
CA PRO A 93 -4.95 -11.75 -8.69
C PRO A 93 -5.82 -12.97 -8.96
N PRO A 94 -6.67 -12.94 -10.01
CA PRO A 94 -7.44 -14.11 -10.44
C PRO A 94 -6.56 -15.34 -10.63
N GLY A 95 -6.96 -16.48 -10.08
CA GLY A 95 -6.21 -17.74 -10.14
C GLY A 95 -5.05 -17.85 -9.14
N ALA A 96 -4.82 -16.84 -8.29
CA ALA A 96 -3.87 -16.95 -7.20
C ALA A 96 -4.37 -17.89 -6.10
N THR A 97 -3.44 -18.70 -5.58
CA THR A 97 -3.72 -19.63 -4.47
C THR A 97 -2.66 -19.63 -3.40
N HIS A 98 -1.44 -19.15 -3.70
CA HIS A 98 -0.36 -19.08 -2.73
C HIS A 98 0.36 -17.74 -2.82
N ALA A 99 0.84 -17.24 -1.69
CA ALA A 99 1.85 -16.20 -1.64
C ALA A 99 3.06 -16.67 -0.83
N THR A 100 4.25 -16.39 -1.35
CA THR A 100 5.52 -16.52 -0.65
C THR A 100 6.01 -15.13 -0.30
N VAL A 101 6.10 -14.84 0.99
CA VAL A 101 6.68 -13.61 1.51
C VAL A 101 8.14 -13.86 1.81
N VAL A 102 9.00 -12.97 1.32
CA VAL A 102 10.43 -12.96 1.53
C VAL A 102 10.82 -11.61 2.12
N PHE A 103 11.46 -11.61 3.28
CA PHE A 103 12.16 -10.44 3.80
C PHE A 103 13.65 -10.72 3.71
N SER A 104 14.39 -9.82 3.08
CA SER A 104 15.84 -9.94 2.95
C SER A 104 16.56 -8.65 3.31
N ALA A 105 17.75 -8.82 3.86
CA ALA A 105 18.72 -7.76 4.04
C ALA A 105 19.93 -7.99 3.13
N PRO A 106 20.69 -6.94 2.78
CA PRO A 106 21.93 -7.06 2.01
C PRO A 106 22.94 -7.99 2.67
N GLU A 107 23.88 -8.45 1.85
CA GLU A 107 25.02 -9.24 2.35
C GLU A 107 25.74 -8.50 3.49
N GLY A 108 26.04 -9.22 4.57
CA GLY A 108 26.70 -8.67 5.76
C GLY A 108 25.77 -7.94 6.73
N VAL A 109 24.48 -7.80 6.44
CA VAL A 109 23.50 -7.26 7.38
C VAL A 109 22.81 -8.39 8.14
N GLU A 110 23.01 -8.44 9.45
CA GLU A 110 22.23 -9.31 10.33
C GLU A 110 20.84 -8.72 10.56
N MET A 111 19.83 -9.58 10.46
CA MET A 111 18.43 -9.22 10.59
C MET A 111 17.73 -10.18 11.56
N GLU A 112 17.14 -9.61 12.60
CA GLU A 112 16.21 -10.30 13.50
C GLU A 112 14.77 -9.97 13.08
N TRP A 113 13.87 -10.95 13.23
CA TRP A 113 12.46 -10.79 12.91
C TRP A 113 11.58 -11.39 14.01
N ASP A 114 10.40 -10.81 14.21
CA ASP A 114 9.35 -11.32 15.11
C ASP A 114 7.96 -10.92 14.60
N GLU A 115 6.90 -11.48 15.19
CA GLU A 115 5.50 -11.11 14.93
C GLU A 115 5.14 -11.06 13.43
N PHE A 116 5.62 -12.04 12.65
CA PHE A 116 5.18 -12.18 11.26
C PHE A 116 3.69 -12.56 11.23
N ASN A 117 2.89 -11.77 10.52
CA ASN A 117 1.46 -11.98 10.37
C ASN A 117 1.06 -11.85 8.89
N ILE A 118 0.13 -12.71 8.47
CA ILE A 118 -0.65 -12.51 7.26
C ILE A 118 -2.12 -12.54 7.65
N ARG A 119 -2.83 -11.43 7.39
CA ARG A 119 -4.25 -11.33 7.70
C ARG A 119 -5.02 -10.96 6.45
N ARG A 120 -6.14 -11.65 6.21
CA ARG A 120 -7.08 -11.24 5.18
C ARG A 120 -7.62 -9.87 5.56
N VAL A 121 -7.44 -8.92 4.67
CA VAL A 121 -8.08 -7.62 4.74
C VAL A 121 -9.30 -7.73 3.84
N GLN A 122 -10.45 -8.02 4.43
CA GLN A 122 -11.69 -8.01 3.68
C GLN A 122 -12.07 -6.56 3.43
N LEU A 123 -11.77 -6.06 2.23
CA LEU A 123 -12.24 -4.75 1.78
C LEU A 123 -13.49 -4.94 0.92
N ASP A 124 -14.55 -5.46 1.54
CA ASP A 124 -15.91 -5.26 1.04
C ASP A 124 -16.32 -3.84 1.44
N LEU A 125 -16.09 -2.86 0.56
CA LEU A 125 -16.63 -1.51 0.76
C LEU A 125 -18.18 -1.49 0.78
N ALA A 126 -18.82 -2.60 0.37
CA ALA A 126 -20.25 -2.83 0.50
C ALA A 126 -20.68 -3.08 1.95
N ASP A 127 -19.81 -3.69 2.77
CA ASP A 127 -20.02 -3.88 4.20
C ASP A 127 -19.24 -2.77 4.93
N GLU A 128 -19.87 -1.61 5.07
CA GLU A 128 -19.34 -0.31 5.50
C GLU A 128 -18.56 -0.28 6.84
N VAL A 129 -18.31 -1.42 7.48
CA VAL A 129 -17.69 -1.60 8.81
C VAL A 129 -16.33 -0.92 8.92
N LEU A 130 -15.47 -1.02 7.90
CA LEU A 130 -14.15 -0.38 7.92
C LEU A 130 -14.22 1.15 7.77
N ILE A 131 -15.25 1.64 7.06
CA ILE A 131 -15.54 3.07 6.92
C ILE A 131 -16.09 3.61 8.25
N GLU A 132 -17.00 2.88 8.90
CA GLU A 132 -17.57 3.24 10.21
C GLU A 132 -16.53 3.29 11.33
N GLN A 133 -15.54 2.40 11.28
CA GLN A 133 -14.46 2.34 12.26
C GLN A 133 -13.32 3.35 11.97
N GLY A 134 -13.39 4.12 10.88
CA GLY A 134 -12.35 5.08 10.49
C GLY A 134 -11.02 4.42 10.08
N LEU A 135 -11.05 3.14 9.71
CA LEU A 135 -9.88 2.34 9.34
C LEU A 135 -9.54 2.44 7.85
N VAL A 136 -10.45 3.02 7.05
CA VAL A 136 -10.31 3.25 5.62
C VAL A 136 -10.72 4.67 5.31
N TYR A 137 -9.91 5.35 4.50
CA TYR A 137 -10.27 6.62 3.90
C TYR A 137 -10.77 6.40 2.48
N THR A 138 -11.86 7.08 2.11
CA THR A 138 -12.51 6.98 0.79
C THR A 138 -12.16 8.13 -0.14
N GLY A 139 -11.41 9.13 0.36
CA GLY A 139 -10.94 10.27 -0.40
C GLY A 139 -10.16 11.24 0.47
N LEU A 140 -9.58 12.24 -0.18
CA LEU A 140 -8.79 13.29 0.45
C LEU A 140 -9.54 14.61 0.44
N ILE A 141 -9.57 15.29 1.57
CA ILE A 141 -9.98 16.68 1.71
C ILE A 141 -8.76 17.49 2.13
N VAL A 142 -8.42 18.49 1.33
CA VAL A 142 -7.37 19.45 1.63
C VAL A 142 -8.03 20.77 2.04
N ASP A 143 -7.89 21.17 3.29
CA ASP A 143 -8.31 22.50 3.75
C ASP A 143 -7.24 23.54 3.42
N ALA A 144 -7.51 24.38 2.42
CA ALA A 144 -6.64 25.47 1.96
C ALA A 144 -7.28 26.85 2.10
N ARG A 145 -8.34 26.95 2.90
CA ARG A 145 -9.03 28.22 3.19
C ARG A 145 -8.09 29.20 3.91
N GLY A 146 -8.24 30.48 3.63
CA GLY A 146 -7.40 31.55 4.17
C GLY A 146 -6.01 31.67 3.54
N LEU A 147 -5.67 30.79 2.59
CA LEU A 147 -4.37 30.81 1.88
C LEU A 147 -4.49 31.36 0.46
N GLY A 148 -5.70 31.67 -0.03
CA GLY A 148 -5.90 32.21 -1.38
C GLY A 148 -5.68 31.20 -2.52
N LEU A 149 -5.85 29.89 -2.27
CA LEU A 149 -5.72 28.86 -3.31
C LEU A 149 -6.68 29.11 -4.47
N GLN A 150 -6.14 29.16 -5.69
CA GLN A 150 -6.93 29.30 -6.90
C GLN A 150 -7.39 27.95 -7.44
N ARG A 151 -8.61 27.91 -8.00
CA ARG A 151 -9.12 26.72 -8.69
C ARG A 151 -8.29 26.46 -9.95
N GLY A 152 -7.69 25.28 -10.02
CA GLY A 152 -6.86 24.85 -11.16
C GLY A 152 -7.36 23.56 -11.81
N MET A 153 -7.06 23.40 -13.09
CA MET A 153 -7.30 22.14 -13.83
C MET A 153 -6.33 21.03 -13.41
N SER A 154 -5.18 21.38 -12.83
CA SER A 154 -4.13 20.44 -12.47
C SER A 154 -3.49 20.82 -11.13
N PRO A 155 -4.25 20.82 -10.03
CA PRO A 155 -3.68 21.10 -8.72
C PRO A 155 -2.67 20.03 -8.34
N ARG A 156 -1.66 20.44 -7.58
CA ARG A 156 -0.67 19.53 -7.01
C ARG A 156 -0.60 19.67 -5.50
N ILE A 157 -0.28 18.58 -4.84
CA ILE A 157 -0.06 18.50 -3.39
C ILE A 157 1.38 18.06 -3.19
N TYR A 158 2.14 18.88 -2.47
CA TYR A 158 3.51 18.60 -2.08
C TYR A 158 3.61 18.48 -0.56
N SER A 159 4.58 17.72 -0.06
CA SER A 159 5.00 17.79 1.34
C SER A 159 5.96 18.96 1.57
N GLU A 160 6.20 19.34 2.83
CA GLU A 160 7.20 20.35 3.21
C GLU A 160 8.61 20.01 2.72
N SER A 161 8.97 18.72 2.70
CA SER A 161 10.22 18.22 2.14
C SER A 161 10.28 18.24 0.60
N GLY A 162 9.20 18.66 -0.08
CA GLY A 162 9.12 18.77 -1.52
C GLY A 162 8.72 17.48 -2.25
N GLN A 163 8.30 16.45 -1.51
CA GLN A 163 7.76 15.23 -2.12
C GLN A 163 6.43 15.53 -2.81
N LEU A 164 6.30 15.10 -4.06
CA LEU A 164 5.03 15.19 -4.76
C LEU A 164 4.08 14.07 -4.28
N VAL A 165 3.03 14.44 -3.55
CA VAL A 165 2.02 13.51 -3.01
C VAL A 165 0.91 13.26 -4.04
N TYR A 166 0.49 14.31 -4.74
CA TYR A 166 -0.55 14.22 -5.76
C TYR A 166 -0.28 15.20 -6.89
N ALA A 167 -0.32 14.74 -8.14
CA ALA A 167 -0.22 15.60 -9.32
C ALA A 167 -1.28 15.33 -10.39
N GLY A 168 -2.24 14.45 -10.12
CA GLY A 168 -3.30 14.11 -11.06
C GLY A 168 -2.82 13.81 -12.49
N VAL A 169 -1.70 13.11 -12.65
CA VAL A 169 -1.06 12.92 -13.97
C VAL A 169 -1.53 11.64 -14.68
N ALA A 170 -2.11 11.86 -15.86
CA ALA A 170 -2.23 11.03 -17.08
C ALA A 170 -2.76 9.58 -16.98
N VAL A 171 -4.08 9.42 -17.11
CA VAL A 171 -4.73 8.20 -17.63
C VAL A 171 -5.75 8.59 -18.71
N ALA A 172 -6.12 7.62 -19.55
CA ALA A 172 -6.90 7.73 -20.79
C ALA A 172 -7.98 8.83 -20.82
N TYR A 173 -8.06 9.52 -21.96
CA TYR A 173 -8.91 10.66 -22.29
C TYR A 173 -10.41 10.50 -21.94
N GLU A 174 -10.87 9.25 -21.79
CA GLU A 174 -12.25 8.87 -21.45
C GLU A 174 -12.64 9.22 -20.01
N PHE A 175 -11.69 9.23 -19.06
CA PHE A 175 -11.96 9.53 -17.64
C PHE A 175 -11.90 11.03 -17.31
N LEU A 176 -11.22 11.82 -18.15
CA LEU A 176 -11.00 13.26 -17.95
C LEU A 176 -12.24 14.11 -18.27
N GLN A 177 -13.16 13.62 -19.10
CA GLN A 177 -14.24 14.46 -19.65
C GLN A 177 -15.44 14.68 -18.71
N GLU A 178 -15.65 13.84 -17.70
CA GLU A 178 -16.88 13.93 -16.87
C GLU A 178 -16.69 14.60 -15.50
N ALA A 179 -15.54 14.45 -14.84
CA ALA A 179 -15.40 14.85 -13.44
C ALA A 179 -14.13 15.67 -13.09
N GLY A 180 -13.14 15.77 -13.99
CA GLY A 180 -11.84 16.40 -13.69
C GLY A 180 -11.02 15.63 -12.64
N ILE A 181 -9.88 16.19 -12.20
CA ILE A 181 -8.94 15.52 -11.28
C ILE A 181 -9.06 16.00 -9.82
N ALA A 182 -9.86 17.01 -9.53
CA ALA A 182 -10.19 17.45 -8.19
C ALA A 182 -11.51 18.25 -8.20
N SER A 183 -12.17 18.37 -7.05
CA SER A 183 -13.31 19.27 -6.86
C SER A 183 -12.99 20.34 -5.82
N TYR A 184 -13.69 21.49 -5.90
CA TYR A 184 -13.40 22.65 -5.05
C TYR A 184 -14.69 23.24 -4.49
N GLY A 185 -14.68 23.64 -3.22
CA GLY A 185 -15.77 24.41 -2.60
C GLY A 185 -15.36 25.08 -1.29
N GLN A 186 -16.23 25.91 -0.74
CA GLN A 186 -15.98 26.59 0.53
C GLN A 186 -16.25 25.70 1.75
N ASP A 187 -17.24 24.81 1.62
CA ASP A 187 -17.65 23.86 2.64
C ASP A 187 -17.93 22.50 1.99
N LEU A 188 -17.99 21.45 2.82
CA LEU A 188 -18.29 20.09 2.39
C LEU A 188 -19.78 19.90 2.09
N THR A 189 -20.18 20.28 0.88
CA THR A 189 -21.55 20.04 0.40
C THR A 189 -21.78 18.56 0.06
N PRO A 190 -23.03 18.08 0.03
CA PRO A 190 -23.35 16.73 -0.42
C PRO A 190 -22.80 16.39 -1.81
N GLU A 191 -22.71 17.38 -2.71
CA GLU A 191 -22.13 17.23 -4.04
C GLU A 191 -20.62 16.98 -4.00
N LEU A 192 -19.89 17.66 -3.12
CA LEU A 192 -18.46 17.41 -2.92
C LEU A 192 -18.23 16.08 -2.21
N LEU A 193 -19.10 15.68 -1.28
CA LEU A 193 -18.99 14.36 -0.64
C LEU A 193 -19.18 13.22 -1.64
N LYS A 194 -20.04 13.38 -2.66
CA LYS A 194 -20.16 12.40 -3.76
C LYS A 194 -18.84 12.20 -4.52
N ARG A 195 -17.94 13.19 -4.54
CA ARG A 195 -16.61 13.05 -5.18
C ARG A 195 -15.74 11.99 -4.51
N ILE A 196 -15.87 11.86 -3.19
CA ILE A 196 -15.08 10.96 -2.36
C ILE A 196 -15.88 9.74 -1.91
N GLN A 197 -17.01 9.49 -2.56
CA GLN A 197 -17.88 8.35 -2.32
C GLN A 197 -17.55 7.23 -3.30
N PRO A 198 -17.09 6.06 -2.84
CA PRO A 198 -16.86 4.94 -3.73
C PRO A 198 -18.16 4.47 -4.38
N LYS A 199 -18.08 3.89 -5.58
CA LYS A 199 -19.27 3.37 -6.27
C LYS A 199 -19.90 2.22 -5.47
N GLY A 200 -21.21 2.28 -5.26
CA GLY A 200 -21.97 1.20 -4.60
C GLY A 200 -22.02 1.27 -3.08
N THR A 201 -21.49 2.32 -2.44
CA THR A 201 -21.58 2.58 -1.00
C THR A 201 -22.34 3.88 -0.73
N VAL A 202 -23.02 4.01 0.42
CA VAL A 202 -23.70 5.25 0.82
C VAL A 202 -22.86 6.12 1.77
N LYS A 203 -21.70 5.64 2.23
CA LYS A 203 -20.84 6.32 3.21
C LYS A 203 -19.53 6.85 2.64
N VAL A 204 -19.01 7.86 3.31
CA VAL A 204 -17.73 8.52 3.03
C VAL A 204 -16.92 8.60 4.32
N SER A 205 -15.61 8.39 4.22
CA SER A 205 -14.65 8.59 5.31
C SER A 205 -13.46 9.35 4.75
N PRO A 206 -13.47 10.69 4.75
CA PRO A 206 -12.35 11.45 4.20
C PRO A 206 -11.15 11.44 5.14
N LEU A 207 -9.95 11.38 4.56
CA LEU A 207 -8.75 11.89 5.22
C LEU A 207 -8.73 13.41 5.04
N VAL A 208 -8.74 14.16 6.14
CA VAL A 208 -8.71 15.63 6.10
C VAL A 208 -7.32 16.09 6.50
N VAL A 209 -6.66 16.83 5.61
CA VAL A 209 -5.35 17.44 5.84
C VAL A 209 -5.45 18.96 5.69
N ARG A 210 -4.53 19.69 6.32
CA ARG A 210 -4.48 21.15 6.23
C ARG A 210 -3.29 21.60 5.39
N ALA A 211 -3.55 22.46 4.41
CA ALA A 211 -2.47 23.11 3.69
C ALA A 211 -1.73 24.11 4.59
N LEU A 212 -0.43 24.18 4.41
CA LEU A 212 0.47 25.11 5.09
C LEU A 212 0.73 26.35 4.23
N GLU A 213 0.87 26.16 2.92
CA GLU A 213 1.05 27.24 1.96
C GLU A 213 0.48 26.87 0.58
N VAL A 214 0.31 27.89 -0.25
CA VAL A 214 -0.09 27.78 -1.65
C VAL A 214 1.10 28.14 -2.54
N THR A 215 1.32 27.35 -3.58
CA THR A 215 2.46 27.50 -4.48
C THR A 215 2.05 27.40 -5.96
N GLY A 216 2.98 27.80 -6.84
CA GLY A 216 2.79 27.79 -8.29
C GLY A 216 2.40 29.14 -8.86
N SER A 217 2.38 29.21 -10.20
CA SER A 217 1.90 30.35 -10.98
C SER A 217 1.11 29.81 -12.18
N PRO A 218 -0.23 29.77 -12.14
CA PRO A 218 -1.11 30.27 -11.08
C PRO A 218 -1.00 29.49 -9.76
N GLU A 219 -1.48 30.10 -8.68
CA GLU A 219 -1.48 29.62 -7.28
C GLU A 219 -2.45 28.45 -7.08
N THR A 220 -2.21 27.32 -7.75
CA THR A 220 -3.13 26.17 -7.78
C THR A 220 -2.61 24.94 -7.03
N ASN A 221 -1.42 25.02 -6.43
CA ASN A 221 -0.81 23.92 -5.70
C ASN A 221 -0.78 24.24 -4.21
N VAL A 222 -0.72 23.20 -3.40
CA VAL A 222 -0.58 23.31 -1.95
C VAL A 222 0.66 22.57 -1.47
N VAL A 223 1.19 23.03 -0.35
CA VAL A 223 2.13 22.27 0.48
C VAL A 223 1.42 21.88 1.76
N ILE A 224 1.55 20.62 2.16
CA ILE A 224 1.06 20.04 3.42
C ILE A 224 2.25 19.60 4.27
N SER A 225 2.01 19.31 5.56
CA SER A 225 3.06 18.81 6.44
C SER A 225 3.62 17.47 5.96
N ASP A 226 4.88 17.17 6.29
CA ASP A 226 5.45 15.84 6.02
C ASP A 226 4.66 14.72 6.74
N ASP A 227 4.12 14.99 7.93
CA ASP A 227 3.27 14.06 8.68
C ASP A 227 1.94 13.78 7.93
N ASP A 228 1.27 14.81 7.43
CA ASP A 228 0.05 14.66 6.63
C ASP A 228 0.34 13.94 5.31
N ALA A 229 1.49 14.22 4.69
CA ALA A 229 1.93 13.50 3.50
C ALA A 229 2.13 12.01 3.78
N GLN A 230 2.76 11.65 4.90
CA GLN A 230 2.92 10.27 5.33
C GLN A 230 1.57 9.61 5.63
N ALA A 231 0.65 10.31 6.31
CA ALA A 231 -0.69 9.80 6.59
C ALA A 231 -1.48 9.50 5.31
N ILE A 232 -1.33 10.33 4.27
CA ILE A 232 -1.90 10.06 2.94
C ILE A 232 -1.27 8.78 2.37
N LEU A 233 0.06 8.66 2.35
CA LEU A 233 0.74 7.50 1.78
C LEU A 233 0.33 6.19 2.48
N ASP A 234 0.26 6.19 3.81
CA ASP A 234 -0.18 5.04 4.60
C ASP A 234 -1.65 4.67 4.29
N ALA A 235 -2.51 5.66 4.05
CA ALA A 235 -3.90 5.42 3.66
C ALA A 235 -4.03 4.77 2.27
N LEU A 236 -3.15 5.12 1.32
CA LEU A 236 -3.16 4.58 -0.04
C LEU A 236 -2.77 3.11 -0.09
N ASP A 237 -1.95 2.62 0.87
CA ASP A 237 -1.66 1.20 1.01
C ASP A 237 -2.95 0.39 1.26
N VAL A 238 -3.92 0.99 1.96
CA VAL A 238 -5.22 0.38 2.28
C VAL A 238 -6.22 0.56 1.14
N TYR A 239 -6.49 1.79 0.71
CA TYR A 239 -7.39 2.09 -0.40
C TYR A 239 -6.87 3.29 -1.20
N ASP A 240 -6.50 3.04 -2.45
CA ASP A 240 -6.00 4.07 -3.35
C ASP A 240 -7.14 4.92 -3.92
N PHE A 241 -7.66 5.81 -3.08
CA PHE A 241 -8.67 6.79 -3.46
C PHE A 241 -8.12 7.86 -4.43
N LEU A 242 -6.79 8.08 -4.49
CA LEU A 242 -6.18 9.02 -5.42
C LEU A 242 -6.24 8.51 -6.86
N ALA A 243 -6.14 7.20 -7.08
CA ALA A 243 -6.37 6.59 -8.40
C ALA A 243 -7.82 6.80 -8.91
N GLN A 244 -8.77 7.08 -8.02
CA GLN A 244 -10.15 7.44 -8.37
C GLN A 244 -10.35 8.96 -8.49
N TYR A 245 -9.28 9.74 -8.36
CA TYR A 245 -9.30 11.19 -8.29
C TYR A 245 -10.23 11.72 -7.18
N SER A 246 -10.44 10.96 -6.11
CA SER A 246 -11.31 11.32 -4.98
C SER A 246 -10.62 12.35 -4.08
N VAL A 247 -10.50 13.58 -4.60
CA VAL A 247 -9.81 14.72 -3.97
C VAL A 247 -10.72 15.94 -4.01
N VAL A 248 -10.89 16.58 -2.85
CA VAL A 248 -11.61 17.84 -2.67
C VAL A 248 -10.69 18.86 -2.02
N PHE A 249 -10.66 20.07 -2.57
CA PHE A 249 -10.01 21.22 -1.94
C PHE A 249 -11.08 22.13 -1.34
N LEU A 250 -10.91 22.48 -0.07
CA LEU A 250 -11.65 23.58 0.54
C LEU A 250 -10.88 24.88 0.29
N VAL A 251 -11.57 25.86 -0.28
CA VAL A 251 -11.01 27.16 -0.71
C VAL A 251 -11.92 28.30 -0.28
N ASP A 252 -11.44 29.54 -0.38
CA ASP A 252 -12.21 30.74 -0.04
C ASP A 252 -13.40 31.02 -0.98
#